data_AF-A0A2V5VP55-F1
#
_entry.id   AF-A0A2V5VP55-F1
#
_cell.length_a   1.000
_cell.length_b   1.000
_cell.length_c   1.000
_cell.angle_alpha   90.00
_cell.angle_beta   90.00
_cell.angle_gamma   90.00
#
_symmetry.space_group_name_H-M   'P 1'
#
loop_
_entity.id
_entity.type
_entity.pdbx_description
1 polymer ?
#
loop_
_entity_poly.entity_id
_entity_poly.type
_entity_poly.pdbx_seq_one_letter_code
_entity_poly.pdbx_strand_id
1 'polypeptide(L)'
;MATLSILSKTYTRANSLSPNSSASMPARESFQTSRGCMRDQVNAIIKGGLWANSVIFITWDDWGGWFDHVDPPNVEPWTDGTQFRYGSRVGCLVLSPYAKRGYISKALHSHVSLLKFCETTFGLSALTKRDAAADDMSDCFDFQQPPAPPPASHPA
;
A
#
# COMPACT_ATOMS: atom_id res chain seq x y z
N MET A 1 9.97 -13.33 -13.58
CA MET A 1 8.58 -12.83 -13.63
C MET A 1 8.29 -12.23 -12.27
N ALA A 2 8.01 -10.93 -12.18
CA ALA A 2 7.77 -10.25 -10.90
C ALA A 2 6.36 -10.61 -10.38
N THR A 3 6.26 -11.01 -9.11
CA THR A 3 4.98 -11.30 -8.45
C THR A 3 4.59 -10.10 -7.61
N LEU A 4 3.51 -9.42 -7.99
CA LEU A 4 2.97 -8.31 -7.21
C LEU A 4 1.99 -8.81 -6.14
N SER A 5 2.11 -8.29 -4.92
CA SER A 5 1.13 -8.53 -3.85
C SER A 5 0.78 -7.20 -3.18
N ILE A 6 -0.50 -6.83 -3.17
CA ILE A 6 -0.96 -5.61 -2.51
C ILE A 6 -1.70 -6.03 -1.25
N LEU A 7 -1.26 -5.52 -0.10
CA LEU A 7 -1.92 -5.73 1.18
C LEU A 7 -2.58 -4.40 1.58
N SER A 8 -3.92 -4.37 1.60
CA SER A 8 -4.69 -3.21 2.04
C SER A 8 -5.19 -3.40 3.47
N LYS A 9 -5.20 -2.33 4.25
CA LYS A 9 -5.80 -2.29 5.58
C LYS A 9 -7.02 -1.37 5.56
N THR A 10 -8.21 -1.96 5.70
CA THR A 10 -9.44 -1.21 5.98
C THR A 10 -9.63 -1.06 7.48
N TYR A 11 -9.93 0.15 7.96
CA TYR A 11 -10.47 0.34 9.30
C TYR A 11 -11.97 0.04 9.29
N THR A 12 -12.31 -1.23 9.10
CA THR A 12 -13.68 -1.67 9.41
C THR A 12 -13.76 -1.69 10.93
N ARG A 13 -14.74 -0.99 11.51
CA ARG A 13 -15.21 -1.24 12.87
C ARG A 13 -15.30 -2.76 13.02
N ALA A 14 -14.42 -3.36 13.82
CA ALA A 14 -14.15 -4.79 13.76
C ALA A 14 -15.41 -5.60 14.09
N ASN A 15 -16.19 -5.93 13.08
CA ASN A 15 -17.04 -7.11 13.09
C ASN A 15 -16.18 -8.25 12.54
N SER A 16 -15.48 -8.87 13.49
CA SER A 16 -15.14 -10.29 13.55
C SER A 16 -14.96 -11.05 12.21
N LEU A 17 -13.71 -11.44 11.91
CA LEU A 17 -13.42 -12.71 11.21
C LEU A 17 -13.02 -13.82 12.22
N SER A 18 -13.51 -13.73 13.47
CA SER A 18 -13.54 -14.85 14.41
C SER A 18 -14.90 -15.56 14.27
N PRO A 19 -14.95 -16.90 14.19
CA PRO A 19 -16.22 -17.62 14.13
C PRO A 19 -17.11 -17.43 15.38
N ASN A 20 -16.61 -16.83 16.48
CA ASN A 20 -17.25 -16.92 17.80
C ASN A 20 -17.18 -15.65 18.67
N SER A 21 -17.15 -14.44 18.12
CA SER A 21 -17.28 -13.24 18.98
C SER A 21 -18.06 -12.10 18.33
N SER A 22 -19.27 -11.87 18.83
CA SER A 22 -20.17 -10.76 18.48
C SER A 22 -19.86 -9.45 19.23
N ALA A 23 -18.67 -9.32 19.82
CA ALA A 23 -18.27 -8.13 20.56
C ALA A 23 -17.28 -7.28 19.74
N SER A 24 -17.48 -5.97 19.76
CA SER A 24 -16.53 -4.99 19.20
C SER A 24 -15.19 -5.11 19.94
N MET A 25 -14.14 -5.52 19.22
CA MET A 25 -12.79 -5.59 19.78
C MET A 25 -12.24 -4.18 20.05
N PRO A 26 -11.57 -3.94 21.20
CA PRO A 26 -10.92 -2.68 21.49
C PRO A 26 -9.79 -2.40 20.48
N ALA A 27 -9.57 -1.12 20.15
CA ALA A 27 -8.68 -0.70 19.05
C ALA A 27 -7.25 -1.28 19.13
N ARG A 28 -6.72 -1.44 20.34
CA ARG A 28 -5.39 -2.04 20.57
C ARG A 28 -5.32 -3.50 20.13
N GLU A 29 -6.36 -4.29 20.42
CA GLU A 29 -6.40 -5.71 20.06
C GLU A 29 -6.59 -5.88 18.56
N SER A 30 -7.49 -5.11 17.95
CA SER A 30 -7.67 -5.04 16.49
C SER A 30 -6.36 -4.66 15.77
N PHE A 31 -5.57 -3.76 16.36
CA PHE A 31 -4.26 -3.39 15.82
C PHE A 31 -3.20 -4.50 15.96
N GLN A 32 -3.19 -5.25 17.07
CA GLN A 32 -2.30 -6.41 17.23
C GLN A 32 -2.64 -7.53 16.27
N THR A 33 -3.92 -7.91 16.18
CA THR A 33 -4.40 -8.95 15.26
C THR A 33 -4.11 -8.59 13.81
N SER A 34 -4.36 -7.34 13.40
CA SER A 34 -4.03 -6.88 12.04
C SER A 34 -2.53 -6.89 11.76
N ARG A 35 -1.69 -6.51 12.73
CA ARG A 35 -0.22 -6.62 12.59
C ARG A 35 0.23 -8.07 12.44
N GLY A 36 -0.33 -8.99 13.22
CA GLY A 36 -0.03 -10.42 13.12
C GLY A 36 -0.40 -10.98 11.75
N CYS A 37 -1.62 -10.71 11.27
CA CYS A 37 -2.08 -11.15 9.96
C CYS A 37 -1.18 -10.63 8.81
N MET A 38 -0.84 -9.34 8.84
CA MET A 38 0.03 -8.73 7.84
C MET A 38 1.44 -9.33 7.85
N ARG A 39 2.01 -9.55 9.05
CA ARG A 39 3.29 -10.25 9.20
C ARG A 39 3.22 -11.65 8.60
N ASP A 40 2.16 -12.39 8.87
CA ASP A 40 2.03 -13.78 8.45
C ASP A 40 1.88 -13.89 6.93
N GLN A 41 1.20 -12.93 6.28
CA GLN A 41 1.15 -12.81 4.82
C GLN A 41 2.52 -12.54 4.21
N VAL A 42 3.28 -11.58 4.75
CA VAL A 42 4.66 -11.31 4.28
C VAL A 42 5.55 -12.54 4.48
N ASN A 43 5.44 -13.21 5.63
CA ASN A 43 6.16 -14.46 5.92
C ASN A 43 5.78 -15.58 4.94
N ALA A 44 4.52 -15.67 4.50
CA ALA A 44 4.09 -16.66 3.51
C ALA A 44 4.76 -16.40 2.14
N ILE A 45 4.86 -15.14 1.72
CA ILE A 45 5.58 -14.76 0.47
C ILE A 45 7.06 -15.14 0.56
N ILE A 46 7.70 -14.87 1.70
CA ILE A 46 9.11 -15.21 1.93
C ILE A 46 9.30 -16.73 1.93
N LYS A 47 8.49 -17.47 2.68
CA LYS A 47 8.54 -18.95 2.74
C LYS A 47 8.25 -19.59 1.39
N GLY A 48 7.42 -18.97 0.57
CA GLY A 48 7.14 -19.39 -0.81
C GLY A 48 8.30 -19.15 -1.79
N GLY A 49 9.42 -18.56 -1.36
CA GLY A 49 10.56 -18.26 -2.22
C GLY A 49 10.32 -17.12 -3.21
N LEU A 50 9.25 -16.34 -3.04
CA LEU A 50 8.85 -15.29 -3.98
C LEU A 50 9.53 -13.95 -3.74
N TRP A 51 10.16 -13.76 -2.57
CA TRP A 51 10.75 -12.48 -2.13
C TRP A 51 11.60 -11.79 -3.21
N ALA A 52 12.50 -12.51 -3.88
CA ALA A 52 13.43 -11.96 -4.86
C ALA A 52 12.74 -11.26 -6.04
N ASN A 53 11.47 -11.58 -6.29
CA ASN A 53 10.67 -11.07 -7.40
C ASN A 53 9.41 -10.35 -6.92
N SER A 54 9.33 -9.98 -5.64
CA SER A 54 8.11 -9.40 -5.07
C SER A 54 8.20 -7.91 -4.81
N VAL A 55 7.06 -7.26 -4.99
CA VAL A 55 6.78 -5.93 -4.46
C VAL A 55 5.53 -6.05 -3.61
N ILE A 56 5.62 -5.57 -2.37
CA ILE A 56 4.52 -5.56 -1.41
C ILE A 56 4.23 -4.11 -1.04
N PHE A 57 3.01 -3.67 -1.35
CA PHE A 57 2.49 -2.39 -0.88
C PHE A 57 1.60 -2.65 0.34
N ILE A 58 1.86 -1.93 1.43
CA ILE A 58 0.98 -1.88 2.60
C ILE A 58 0.37 -0.49 2.64
N THR A 59 -0.93 -0.38 2.39
CA THR A 59 -1.62 0.92 2.36
C THR A 59 -2.93 0.87 3.14
N TRP A 60 -3.52 2.04 3.34
CA TRP A 60 -4.87 2.21 3.90
C TRP A 60 -5.78 2.68 2.78
N ASP A 61 -7.00 2.20 2.74
CA ASP A 61 -7.99 2.61 1.75
C ASP A 61 -8.51 4.03 2.00
N ASP A 62 -8.59 4.47 3.25
CA ASP A 62 -8.94 5.83 3.63
C ASP A 62 -8.25 6.31 4.93
N TRP A 63 -8.45 7.58 5.27
CA TRP A 63 -7.80 8.24 6.42
C TRP A 63 -8.57 8.07 7.74
N GLY A 64 -9.72 7.40 7.73
CA GLY A 64 -10.54 7.07 8.90
C GLY A 64 -11.22 8.26 9.57
N GLY A 65 -11.29 9.43 8.93
CA GLY A 65 -11.85 10.66 9.51
C GLY A 65 -10.90 11.43 10.42
N TRP A 66 -9.65 10.98 10.57
CA TRP A 66 -8.66 11.63 11.41
C TRP A 66 -8.11 12.92 10.78
N PHE A 67 -7.73 13.87 11.62
CA PHE A 67 -7.14 15.13 11.15
C PHE A 67 -5.74 14.92 10.59
N ASP A 68 -5.48 15.48 9.41
CA ASP A 68 -4.15 15.68 8.83
C ASP A 68 -3.96 17.19 8.60
N HIS A 69 -2.76 17.69 8.88
CA HIS A 69 -2.43 19.11 8.74
C HIS A 69 -2.16 19.55 7.29
N VAL A 70 -1.99 18.60 6.37
CA VAL A 70 -1.75 18.88 4.96
C VAL A 70 -3.07 18.90 4.23
N ASP A 71 -3.38 20.06 3.64
CA ASP A 71 -4.54 20.21 2.77
C ASP A 71 -4.41 19.30 1.55
N PRO A 72 -5.42 18.47 1.24
CA PRO A 72 -5.36 17.63 0.06
C PRO A 72 -5.29 18.46 -1.22
N PRO A 73 -4.33 18.16 -2.11
CA PRO A 73 -4.16 18.92 -3.34
C PRO A 73 -5.34 18.70 -4.27
N ASN A 74 -5.70 19.75 -5.01
CA ASN A 74 -6.70 19.69 -6.06
C ASN A 74 -6.03 19.36 -7.38
N VAL A 75 -5.92 18.07 -7.71
CA VAL A 75 -5.23 17.60 -8.92
C VAL A 75 -6.15 17.16 -10.04
N GLU A 76 -7.44 16.97 -9.77
CA GLU A 76 -8.40 16.50 -10.75
C GLU A 76 -9.78 17.17 -10.60
N PRO A 77 -10.37 17.73 -11.66
CA PRO A 77 -11.75 18.19 -11.65
C PRO A 77 -12.71 17.03 -11.95
N TRP A 78 -13.92 17.08 -11.39
CA TRP A 78 -15.04 16.27 -11.85
C TRP A 78 -15.54 16.75 -13.22
N THR A 79 -16.37 15.95 -13.89
CA THR A 79 -16.87 16.24 -15.25
C THR A 79 -17.74 17.49 -15.34
N ASP A 80 -18.38 17.89 -14.24
CA ASP A 80 -19.17 19.12 -14.13
C ASP A 80 -18.36 20.34 -13.65
N GLY A 81 -17.04 20.19 -13.53
CA GLY A 81 -16.14 21.22 -13.01
C GLY A 81 -16.11 21.34 -11.49
N THR A 82 -16.88 20.53 -10.75
CA THR A 82 -16.76 20.45 -9.29
C THR A 82 -15.44 19.80 -8.90
N GLN A 83 -14.96 20.09 -7.70
CA GLN A 83 -13.64 19.67 -7.27
C GLN A 83 -13.65 18.19 -6.88
N PHE A 84 -13.01 17.31 -7.68
CA PHE A 84 -12.67 15.98 -7.21
C PHE A 84 -11.39 16.11 -6.37
N ARG A 85 -11.57 16.14 -5.05
CA ARG A 85 -10.43 16.26 -4.14
C ARG A 85 -9.87 14.89 -3.84
N TYR A 86 -8.55 14.79 -3.81
CA TYR A 86 -7.92 13.77 -2.99
C TYR A 86 -8.38 13.93 -1.53
N GLY A 87 -8.45 12.81 -0.83
CA GLY A 87 -8.70 12.78 0.62
C GLY A 87 -7.45 13.20 1.40
N SER A 88 -7.58 13.23 2.73
CA SER A 88 -6.41 13.36 3.61
C SER A 88 -5.39 12.24 3.36
N ARG A 89 -4.13 12.50 3.67
CA ARG A 89 -3.05 11.54 3.43
C ARG A 89 -3.28 10.25 4.20
N VAL A 90 -2.86 9.16 3.59
CA VAL A 90 -2.81 7.82 4.19
C VAL A 90 -1.37 7.30 4.16
N GLY A 91 -1.09 6.30 4.99
CA GLY A 91 0.19 5.61 4.92
C GLY A 91 0.33 4.77 3.65
N CYS A 92 1.55 4.62 3.17
CA CYS A 92 1.93 3.60 2.20
C CYS A 92 3.35 3.13 2.51
N LEU A 93 3.52 1.83 2.71
CA LEU A 93 4.84 1.20 2.89
C LEU A 93 5.12 0.34 1.67
N VAL A 94 6.36 0.42 1.18
CA VAL A 94 6.85 -0.37 0.06
C VAL A 94 7.90 -1.35 0.58
N LEU A 95 7.66 -2.65 0.38
CA LEU A 95 8.60 -3.71 0.72
C LEU A 95 8.98 -4.46 -0.56
N SER A 96 10.27 -4.51 -0.85
CA SER A 96 10.82 -5.25 -1.98
C SER A 96 12.33 -5.45 -1.78
N PRO A 97 12.95 -6.49 -2.36
CA PRO A 97 14.40 -6.56 -2.52
C PRO A 97 15.00 -5.32 -3.21
N TYR A 98 14.22 -4.59 -4.02
CA TYR A 98 14.66 -3.40 -4.76
C TYR A 98 14.14 -2.09 -4.17
N ALA A 99 13.41 -2.12 -3.05
CA ALA A 99 12.96 -0.90 -2.39
C ALA A 99 14.15 -0.18 -1.74
N LYS A 100 14.19 1.15 -1.82
CA LYS A 100 15.20 1.96 -1.14
C LYS A 100 15.03 1.85 0.37
N ARG A 101 16.09 1.46 1.09
CA ARG A 101 16.03 1.29 2.55
C ARG A 101 15.98 2.62 3.29
N GLY A 102 15.07 2.75 4.26
CA GLY A 102 14.95 3.95 5.09
C GLY A 102 14.57 5.22 4.30
N TYR A 103 14.06 5.05 3.08
CA TYR A 103 13.70 6.15 2.20
C TYR A 103 12.25 6.57 2.43
N ILE A 104 12.03 7.88 2.52
CA ILE A 104 10.70 8.48 2.58
C ILE A 104 10.53 9.27 1.29
N SER A 105 9.67 8.77 0.40
CA SER A 105 9.28 9.50 -0.80
C SER A 105 8.58 10.80 -0.42
N LYS A 106 8.90 11.86 -1.16
CA LYS A 106 8.25 13.18 -1.06
C LYS A 106 7.43 13.52 -2.31
N ALA A 107 7.37 12.61 -3.28
CA ALA A 107 6.54 12.76 -4.46
C ALA A 107 5.05 12.63 -4.08
N LEU A 108 4.19 13.18 -4.91
CA LEU A 108 2.75 13.05 -4.72
C LEU A 108 2.29 11.68 -5.22
N HIS A 109 2.03 10.78 -4.29
CA HIS A 109 1.45 9.46 -4.56
C HIS A 109 -0.02 9.43 -4.17
N SER A 110 -0.82 8.69 -4.93
CA SER A 110 -2.21 8.36 -4.59
C SER A 110 -2.46 6.86 -4.76
N HIS A 111 -3.65 6.37 -4.42
CA HIS A 111 -4.02 4.99 -4.72
C HIS A 111 -3.93 4.64 -6.21
N VAL A 112 -4.08 5.64 -7.08
CA VAL A 112 -3.93 5.47 -8.53
C VAL A 112 -2.47 5.21 -8.91
N SER A 113 -1.50 5.70 -8.13
CA SER A 113 -0.07 5.43 -8.35
C SER A 113 0.26 3.94 -8.26
N LEU A 114 -0.48 3.16 -7.46
CA LEU A 114 -0.31 1.70 -7.41
C LEU A 114 -0.73 1.04 -8.72
N LEU A 115 -1.82 1.51 -9.35
CA LEU A 115 -2.24 1.04 -10.66
C LEU A 115 -1.19 1.43 -11.72
N LYS A 116 -0.73 2.68 -11.69
CA LYS A 116 0.31 3.17 -12.60
C LYS A 116 1.61 2.39 -12.48
N PHE A 117 2.01 2.01 -11.27
CA PHE A 117 3.14 1.13 -11.03
C PHE A 117 2.95 -0.23 -11.74
N CYS A 118 1.76 -0.83 -11.64
CA CYS A 118 1.44 -2.08 -12.32
C CYS A 118 1.51 -1.92 -13.84
N GLU A 119 0.90 -0.87 -14.36
CA GLU A 119 0.92 -0.56 -15.81
C GLU A 119 2.35 -0.46 -16.32
N THR A 120 3.18 0.30 -15.63
CA THR A 120 4.58 0.52 -16.01
C THR A 120 5.39 -0.77 -15.89
N THR A 121 5.21 -1.54 -14.81
CA THR A 121 5.96 -2.78 -14.56
C THR A 121 5.61 -3.87 -15.57
N PHE A 122 4.34 -3.98 -15.97
CA PHE A 122 3.86 -5.03 -16.87
C PHE A 122 3.68 -4.57 -18.33
N GLY A 123 4.02 -3.31 -18.64
CA GLY A 123 3.87 -2.75 -19.99
C GLY A 123 2.42 -2.64 -20.45
N LEU A 124 1.49 -2.37 -19.53
CA LEU A 124 0.07 -2.21 -19.84
C LEU A 124 -0.25 -0.76 -20.22
N SER A 125 -1.29 -0.58 -21.03
CA SER A 125 -1.84 0.75 -21.33
C SER A 125 -2.71 1.25 -20.18
N ALA A 126 -2.69 2.57 -19.96
CA ALA A 126 -3.59 3.20 -19.00
C ALA A 126 -5.06 2.98 -19.38
N LEU A 127 -5.91 2.79 -18.38
CA LEU A 127 -7.35 2.58 -18.56
C LEU A 127 -8.09 3.90 -18.74
N THR A 128 -7.59 4.98 -18.16
CA THR A 128 -8.22 6.31 -18.19
C THR A 128 -7.18 7.43 -18.34
N LYS A 129 -7.63 8.70 -18.25
CA LYS A 129 -6.70 9.84 -18.14
C LYS A 129 -6.09 9.97 -16.75
N ARG A 130 -6.70 9.36 -15.74
CA ARG A 130 -6.36 9.55 -14.32
C ARG A 130 -5.11 8.77 -13.93
N ASP A 131 -5.09 7.49 -14.23
CA ASP A 131 -3.93 6.59 -14.18
C ASP A 131 -2.86 6.98 -15.21
N ALA A 132 -3.26 7.45 -16.40
CA ALA A 132 -2.28 8.00 -17.34
C ALA A 132 -1.46 9.17 -16.76
N ALA A 133 -2.08 10.02 -15.94
CA ALA A 133 -1.46 11.20 -15.32
C ALA A 133 -0.85 10.94 -13.93
N ALA A 134 -1.02 9.74 -13.35
CA ALA A 134 -0.49 9.41 -12.05
C ALA A 134 1.04 9.19 -12.07
N ASP A 135 1.67 9.40 -10.93
CA ASP A 135 3.07 8.99 -10.69
C ASP A 135 3.18 7.46 -10.54
N ASP A 136 4.27 6.87 -11.00
CA ASP A 136 4.47 5.41 -11.04
C ASP A 136 5.19 4.83 -9.79
N MET A 137 5.49 5.65 -8.79
CA MET A 137 6.24 5.28 -7.57
C MET A 137 7.66 4.76 -7.82
N SER A 138 8.23 4.96 -9.02
CA SER A 138 9.58 4.51 -9.36
C SER A 138 10.66 5.08 -8.42
N ASP A 139 10.40 6.25 -7.83
CA ASP A 139 11.29 6.89 -6.86
C ASP A 139 11.51 6.06 -5.60
N CYS A 140 10.59 5.15 -5.25
CA CYS A 140 10.69 4.24 -4.12
C CYS A 140 11.68 3.09 -4.35
N PHE A 141 12.11 2.85 -5.59
CA PHE A 141 12.90 1.70 -5.99
C PHE A 141 14.29 2.09 -6.50
N ASP A 142 15.25 1.21 -6.27
CA ASP A 142 16.54 1.18 -6.95
C ASP A 142 16.70 -0.22 -7.56
N PHE A 143 16.48 -0.33 -8.86
CA PHE A 143 16.62 -1.61 -9.58
C PHE A 143 18.07 -1.92 -9.99
N GLN A 144 19.00 -0.99 -9.77
CA GLN A 144 20.44 -1.22 -10.03
C GLN A 144 21.14 -1.83 -8.82
N GLN A 145 20.53 -1.76 -7.63
CA GLN A 145 21.08 -2.38 -6.43
C GLN A 145 20.94 -3.91 -6.46
N PRO A 146 21.87 -4.67 -5.85
CA PRO A 146 21.68 -6.11 -5.62
C PRO A 146 20.42 -6.38 -4.77
N PRO A 147 19.66 -7.45 -5.04
CA PRO A 147 18.45 -7.78 -4.29
C PRO A 147 18.73 -7.89 -2.79
N ALA A 148 18.03 -7.07 -1.99
CA ALA A 148 18.11 -7.16 -0.54
C ALA A 148 17.61 -8.53 -0.03
N PRO A 149 18.23 -9.11 1.02
CA PRO A 149 17.72 -10.32 1.65
C PRO A 149 16.34 -10.06 2.29
N PRO A 150 15.51 -11.10 2.45
CA PRO A 150 14.21 -10.97 3.11
C PRO A 150 14.37 -10.46 4.55
N PRO A 151 13.39 -9.71 5.08
CA PRO A 151 13.38 -9.33 6.49
C PRO A 151 13.50 -10.57 7.39
N ALA A 152 14.21 -10.44 8.51
CA ALA A 152 14.28 -11.51 9.48
C ALA A 152 12.88 -11.89 9.97
N SER A 153 12.59 -13.19 10.03
CA SER A 153 11.35 -13.67 10.63
C SER A 153 11.37 -13.36 12.13
N HIS A 154 10.57 -12.39 12.57
CA HIS A 154 10.36 -12.19 14.00
C HIS A 154 9.39 -13.26 14.53
N PRO A 155 9.67 -13.89 15.69
CA PRO A 155 8.77 -14.86 16.30
C PRO A 155 7.41 -14.23 16.63
N ALA A 156 6.41 -15.11 16.75
CA ALA A 156 5.00 -14.77 16.88
C ALA A 156 4.71 -13.87 18.08
#